data_AF-A0A962AQD8-F1
#
_entry.id   AF-A0A962AQD8-F1
#
_cell.length_a   1.000
_cell.length_b   1.000
_cell.length_c   1.000
_cell.angle_alpha   90.00
_cell.angle_beta   90.00
_cell.angle_gamma   90.00
#
_symmetry.space_group_name_H-M   'P 1'
#
loop_
_entity.id
_entity.type
_entity.pdbx_description
1 polymer ?
#
loop_
_entity_poly.entity_id
_entity_poly.type
_entity_poly.pdbx_seq_one_letter_code
_entity_poly.pdbx_strand_id
1 'polypeptide(L)'
;MNIAALLQDWAEFFLRWLHVVAAIFWVGLALGFLRLNLTLKSTKADVWRAADDGFFRLSRDMNVPAEAAPQIGWFRWEAYVVWLSGFALMVAIYFAKADLYLIDPAILALAPWQAILIALMFLVVGWLGYDRLAKAPWSETTRRVAIAIFHVALAFALTRIFSGRGAFLVLGAVIGTNMAANVAHHLVPNQRRMLEAVRTGVAPEEVRFALSRQRALHNNYLSIPVLFLMLANHYPLAFASRFNWIIASLALVAGAAIRHFYIARHRGSGDLWWTWALAVAAGAAMVALSLLGAEQPQARAAAPRNAMDAIASVVAPRIGDVEDIVADRCVACHARKPSWPGLAAAPKGVMLETRAQIAGHARDIAAQAVWTRAMPPPGAHIPIGDDERRTLALWISAGAPAR
;
A
#
# COMPACT_ATOMS: atom_id res chain seq x y z
N MET A 1 -17.78 29.22 -9.29
CA MET A 1 -17.65 27.83 -8.82
C MET A 1 -17.36 26.96 -10.04
N ASN A 2 -16.23 26.26 -10.08
CA ASN A 2 -15.85 25.47 -11.25
C ASN A 2 -16.55 24.10 -11.18
N ILE A 3 -17.64 23.92 -11.93
CA ILE A 3 -18.44 22.67 -11.93
C ILE A 3 -17.56 21.46 -12.29
N ALA A 4 -16.61 21.62 -13.22
CA ALA A 4 -15.73 20.53 -13.62
C ALA A 4 -14.83 20.05 -12.49
N ALA A 5 -14.28 20.98 -11.68
CA ALA A 5 -13.47 20.62 -10.51
C ALA A 5 -14.31 19.86 -9.46
N LEU A 6 -15.54 20.32 -9.20
CA LEU A 6 -16.45 19.65 -8.27
C LEU A 6 -16.80 18.23 -8.75
N LEU A 7 -17.07 18.05 -10.05
CA LEU A 7 -17.33 16.74 -10.64
C LEU A 7 -16.12 15.82 -10.56
N GLN A 8 -14.91 16.35 -10.76
CA GLN A 8 -13.67 15.58 -10.60
C GLN A 8 -13.47 15.11 -9.15
N ASP A 9 -13.68 15.98 -8.17
CA ASP A 9 -13.56 15.61 -6.75
C ASP A 9 -14.56 14.49 -6.37
N TRP A 10 -15.81 14.59 -6.83
CA TRP A 10 -16.81 13.53 -6.65
C TRP A 10 -16.44 12.25 -7.39
N ALA A 11 -15.90 12.35 -8.61
CA ALA A 11 -15.46 11.17 -9.36
C ALA A 11 -14.30 10.46 -8.65
N GLU A 12 -13.28 11.19 -8.18
CA GLU A 12 -12.18 10.63 -7.39
C GLU A 12 -12.70 10.01 -6.08
N PHE A 13 -13.63 10.67 -5.39
CA PHE A 13 -14.27 10.16 -4.18
C PHE A 13 -15.02 8.85 -4.42
N PHE A 14 -15.96 8.82 -5.36
CA PHE A 14 -16.77 7.64 -5.66
C PHE A 14 -15.92 6.49 -6.19
N LEU A 15 -14.85 6.79 -6.95
CA LEU A 15 -13.93 5.77 -7.42
C LEU A 15 -13.12 5.13 -6.27
N ARG A 16 -12.65 5.93 -5.30
CA ARG A 16 -12.02 5.41 -4.07
C ARG A 16 -12.99 4.59 -3.26
N TRP A 17 -14.22 5.07 -3.09
CA TRP A 17 -15.26 4.37 -2.36
C TRP A 17 -15.58 3.02 -3.00
N LEU A 18 -15.80 2.99 -4.32
CA LEU A 18 -15.99 1.75 -5.09
C LEU A 18 -14.83 0.78 -4.88
N HIS A 19 -13.59 1.26 -4.99
CA HIS A 19 -12.40 0.44 -4.81
C HIS A 19 -12.35 -0.22 -3.42
N VAL A 20 -12.57 0.58 -2.36
CA VAL A 20 -12.55 0.09 -0.98
C VAL A 20 -13.69 -0.89 -0.71
N VAL A 21 -14.91 -0.58 -1.17
CA VAL A 21 -16.07 -1.48 -1.01
C VAL A 21 -15.80 -2.81 -1.69
N ALA A 22 -15.36 -2.78 -2.95
CA ALA A 22 -15.04 -4.00 -3.68
C ALA A 22 -13.90 -4.78 -3.00
N ALA A 23 -12.91 -4.10 -2.39
CA ALA A 23 -11.80 -4.72 -1.70
C ALA A 23 -12.25 -5.42 -0.41
N ILE A 24 -13.18 -4.82 0.33
CA ILE A 24 -13.78 -5.43 1.53
C ILE A 24 -14.51 -6.73 1.16
N PHE A 25 -15.37 -6.70 0.14
CA PHE A 25 -16.08 -7.89 -0.30
C PHE A 25 -15.10 -8.97 -0.79
N TRP A 26 -14.18 -8.62 -1.70
CA TRP A 26 -13.25 -9.57 -2.27
C TRP A 26 -12.32 -10.19 -1.22
N VAL A 27 -11.58 -9.36 -0.48
CA VAL A 27 -10.62 -9.84 0.51
C VAL A 27 -11.36 -10.54 1.62
N GLY A 28 -12.44 -9.96 2.16
CA GLY A 28 -13.25 -10.54 3.23
C GLY A 28 -13.75 -11.94 2.91
N LEU A 29 -14.35 -12.13 1.72
CA LEU A 29 -14.80 -13.44 1.27
C LEU A 29 -13.61 -14.39 1.04
N ALA A 30 -12.48 -13.91 0.50
CA ALA A 30 -11.29 -14.75 0.31
C ALA A 30 -10.75 -15.30 1.64
N LEU A 31 -10.72 -14.48 2.71
CA LEU A 31 -10.29 -14.92 4.03
C LEU A 31 -11.33 -15.86 4.66
N GLY A 32 -12.62 -15.54 4.50
CA GLY A 32 -13.75 -16.32 5.02
C GLY A 32 -13.84 -17.72 4.42
N PHE A 33 -13.80 -17.84 3.10
CA PHE A 33 -13.81 -19.13 2.41
C PHE A 33 -12.58 -19.97 2.71
N LEU A 34 -11.40 -19.36 2.82
CA LEU A 34 -10.21 -20.12 3.21
C LEU A 34 -10.34 -20.66 4.64
N ARG A 35 -10.81 -19.83 5.59
CA ARG A 35 -11.11 -20.27 6.95
C ARG A 35 -12.07 -21.45 6.96
N LEU A 36 -13.22 -21.30 6.29
CA LEU A 36 -14.25 -22.34 6.21
C LEU A 36 -13.67 -23.65 5.65
N ASN A 37 -13.00 -23.59 4.50
CA ASN A 37 -12.43 -24.76 3.85
C ASN A 37 -11.35 -25.45 4.70
N LEU A 38 -10.50 -24.69 5.39
CA LEU A 38 -9.48 -25.27 6.26
C LEU A 38 -10.10 -25.92 7.52
N THR A 39 -11.11 -25.29 8.12
CA THR A 39 -11.81 -25.83 9.29
C THR A 39 -12.58 -27.11 8.96
N LEU A 40 -13.32 -27.14 7.84
CA LEU A 40 -14.04 -28.35 7.41
C LEU A 40 -13.08 -29.50 7.11
N LYS A 41 -11.92 -29.21 6.50
CA LYS A 41 -10.88 -30.23 6.23
C LYS A 41 -10.23 -30.77 7.50
N SER A 42 -9.97 -29.93 8.49
CA SER A 42 -9.29 -30.34 9.71
C SER A 42 -10.20 -31.12 10.65
N THR A 43 -11.44 -30.67 10.83
CA THR A 43 -12.41 -31.29 11.72
C THR A 43 -13.10 -32.51 11.11
N LYS A 44 -13.19 -32.59 9.77
CA LYS A 44 -14.00 -33.58 9.05
C LYS A 44 -15.46 -33.61 9.52
N ALA A 45 -15.96 -32.49 10.02
CA ALA A 45 -17.31 -32.34 10.56
C ALA A 45 -17.97 -31.09 9.96
N ASP A 46 -19.30 -31.13 9.88
CA ASP A 46 -20.10 -29.97 9.47
C ASP A 46 -19.97 -28.83 10.47
N VAL A 47 -19.99 -27.60 9.97
CA VAL A 47 -19.94 -26.39 10.80
C VAL A 47 -21.33 -25.77 10.86
N TRP A 48 -21.83 -25.60 12.07
CA TRP A 48 -23.05 -24.85 12.33
C TRP A 48 -22.71 -23.38 12.64
N ARG A 49 -23.41 -22.45 11.99
CA ARG A 49 -23.25 -21.00 12.21
C ARG A 49 -24.61 -20.37 12.44
N ALA A 50 -24.73 -19.61 13.53
CA ALA A 50 -25.86 -18.73 13.71
C ALA A 50 -25.75 -17.52 12.76
N ALA A 51 -26.89 -17.07 12.28
CA ALA A 51 -27.11 -15.78 11.62
C ALA A 51 -28.37 -15.13 12.18
N ASP A 52 -28.71 -13.94 11.68
CA ASP A 52 -29.75 -13.07 12.25
C ASP A 52 -31.12 -13.78 12.44
N ASP A 53 -31.46 -14.74 11.59
CA ASP A 53 -32.74 -15.44 11.59
C ASP A 53 -32.64 -16.98 11.58
N GLY A 54 -31.47 -17.57 11.88
CA GLY A 54 -31.37 -19.03 11.93
C GLY A 54 -29.98 -19.62 12.06
N PHE A 55 -29.88 -20.92 11.73
CA PHE A 55 -28.63 -21.67 11.76
C PHE A 55 -28.31 -22.26 10.38
N PHE A 56 -27.12 -21.94 9.88
CA PHE A 56 -26.57 -22.52 8.67
C PHE A 56 -25.74 -23.76 9.00
N ARG A 57 -26.03 -24.88 8.34
CA ARG A 57 -25.15 -26.05 8.28
C ARG A 57 -24.27 -25.93 7.05
N LEU A 58 -22.96 -25.82 7.27
CA LEU A 58 -21.95 -25.72 6.21
C LEU A 58 -21.18 -27.05 6.15
N SER A 59 -21.33 -27.76 5.03
CA SER A 59 -20.60 -28.99 4.71
C SER A 59 -19.63 -28.77 3.54
N ARG A 60 -18.72 -29.72 3.31
CA ARG A 60 -17.85 -29.73 2.13
C ARG A 60 -18.07 -31.02 1.35
N ASP A 61 -18.83 -30.92 0.28
CA ASP A 61 -19.18 -32.05 -0.58
C ASP A 61 -18.47 -31.97 -1.93
N MET A 62 -17.86 -33.09 -2.33
CA MET A 62 -17.22 -33.22 -3.64
C MET A 62 -18.16 -33.85 -4.68
N ASN A 63 -19.26 -34.47 -4.22
CA ASN A 63 -20.26 -35.14 -5.05
C ASN A 63 -21.58 -34.35 -4.98
N VAL A 64 -21.57 -33.15 -5.56
CA VAL A 64 -22.75 -32.28 -5.56
C VAL A 64 -23.75 -32.76 -6.63
N PRO A 65 -25.03 -33.01 -6.31
CA PRO A 65 -26.04 -33.37 -7.29
C PRO A 65 -26.20 -32.28 -8.36
N ALA A 66 -26.47 -32.67 -9.61
CA ALA A 66 -26.63 -31.71 -10.71
C ALA A 66 -27.81 -30.74 -10.47
N GLU A 67 -28.86 -31.21 -9.79
CA GLU A 67 -30.07 -30.48 -9.43
C GLU A 67 -29.79 -29.34 -8.44
N ALA A 68 -28.70 -29.41 -7.68
CA ALA A 68 -28.30 -28.36 -6.74
C ALA A 68 -27.84 -27.07 -7.45
N ALA A 69 -27.72 -27.10 -8.79
CA ALA A 69 -27.35 -25.97 -9.64
C ALA A 69 -26.15 -25.16 -9.10
N PRO A 70 -25.00 -25.81 -8.77
CA PRO A 70 -23.89 -25.13 -8.12
C PRO A 70 -23.36 -23.98 -9.00
N GLN A 71 -23.12 -22.83 -8.36
CA GLN A 71 -22.68 -21.62 -9.04
C GLN A 71 -21.29 -21.19 -8.58
N ILE A 72 -20.55 -20.54 -9.49
CA ILE A 72 -19.37 -19.78 -9.09
C ILE A 72 -19.88 -18.53 -8.40
N GLY A 73 -19.53 -18.36 -7.13
CA GLY A 73 -19.91 -17.16 -6.37
C GLY A 73 -19.50 -15.87 -7.06
N TRP A 74 -20.16 -14.77 -6.68
CA TRP A 74 -19.92 -13.41 -7.20
C TRP A 74 -18.45 -12.93 -7.08
N PHE A 75 -17.66 -13.63 -6.27
CA PHE A 75 -16.23 -13.45 -5.99
C PHE A 75 -15.33 -13.06 -7.18
N ARG A 76 -15.62 -13.52 -8.41
CA ARG A 76 -14.84 -13.15 -9.60
C ARG A 76 -14.95 -11.66 -9.95
N TRP A 77 -16.15 -11.11 -9.81
CA TRP A 77 -16.41 -9.72 -10.17
C TRP A 77 -15.81 -8.79 -9.14
N GLU A 78 -15.83 -9.16 -7.86
CA GLU A 78 -15.20 -8.38 -6.80
C GLU A 78 -13.69 -8.23 -7.07
N ALA A 79 -12.99 -9.31 -7.41
CA ALA A 79 -11.58 -9.26 -7.78
C ALA A 79 -11.31 -8.33 -8.98
N TYR A 80 -12.14 -8.42 -10.02
CA TYR A 80 -11.97 -7.62 -11.23
C TYR A 80 -12.30 -6.16 -10.99
N VAL A 81 -13.37 -5.86 -10.26
CA VAL A 81 -13.78 -4.49 -9.90
C VAL A 81 -12.72 -3.84 -9.02
N VAL A 82 -12.17 -4.55 -8.03
CA VAL A 82 -11.06 -4.03 -7.21
C VAL A 82 -9.87 -3.67 -8.09
N TRP A 83 -9.46 -4.57 -8.98
CA TRP A 83 -8.31 -4.31 -9.84
C TRP A 83 -8.57 -3.16 -10.82
N LEU A 84 -9.72 -3.15 -11.49
CA LEU A 84 -10.10 -2.10 -12.45
C LEU A 84 -10.23 -0.73 -11.79
N SER A 85 -10.92 -0.66 -10.65
CA SER A 85 -11.04 0.59 -9.88
C SER A 85 -9.70 1.06 -9.31
N GLY A 86 -8.85 0.14 -8.85
CA GLY A 86 -7.50 0.45 -8.37
C GLY A 86 -6.59 0.96 -9.49
N PHE A 87 -6.66 0.33 -10.66
CA PHE A 87 -5.96 0.79 -11.86
C PHE A 87 -6.45 2.16 -12.31
N ALA A 88 -7.77 2.39 -12.32
CA ALA A 88 -8.35 3.70 -12.62
C ALA A 88 -7.89 4.78 -11.63
N LEU A 89 -7.78 4.47 -10.32
CA LEU A 89 -7.19 5.37 -9.33
C LEU A 89 -5.72 5.67 -9.61
N MET A 90 -4.94 4.64 -9.97
CA MET A 90 -3.53 4.83 -10.35
C MET A 90 -3.42 5.77 -11.55
N VAL A 91 -4.27 5.61 -12.58
CA VAL A 91 -4.32 6.51 -13.73
C VAL A 91 -4.70 7.94 -13.32
N ALA A 92 -5.81 8.10 -12.61
CA ALA A 92 -6.39 9.41 -12.27
C ALA A 92 -5.51 10.23 -11.32
N ILE A 93 -4.82 9.58 -10.38
CA ILE A 93 -4.05 10.26 -9.33
C ILE A 93 -2.56 10.27 -9.67
N TYR A 94 -1.98 9.12 -10.01
CA TYR A 94 -0.54 8.98 -10.13
C TYR A 94 -0.02 9.16 -11.55
N PHE A 95 -0.75 8.74 -12.59
CA PHE A 95 -0.29 8.97 -13.97
C PHE A 95 -0.64 10.38 -14.45
N ALA A 96 -1.82 10.89 -14.10
CA ALA A 96 -2.20 12.26 -14.44
C ALA A 96 -1.32 13.32 -13.76
N LYS A 97 -0.67 12.99 -12.64
CA LYS A 97 0.20 13.88 -11.85
C LYS A 97 1.52 13.17 -11.49
N ALA A 98 2.13 12.54 -12.50
CA ALA A 98 3.30 11.67 -12.35
C ALA A 98 4.54 12.41 -11.83
N ASP A 99 4.69 13.67 -12.22
CA ASP A 99 5.65 14.62 -11.66
C ASP A 99 5.53 14.72 -10.14
N LEU A 100 4.33 14.90 -9.59
CA LEU A 100 4.14 15.05 -8.14
C LEU A 100 4.23 13.73 -7.38
N TYR A 101 3.65 12.65 -7.89
CA TYR A 101 3.39 11.45 -7.07
C TYR A 101 4.20 10.22 -7.44
N LEU A 102 4.82 10.18 -8.62
CA LEU A 102 5.53 9.00 -9.11
C LEU A 102 7.04 9.25 -9.21
N ILE A 103 7.45 10.42 -9.70
CA ILE A 103 8.84 10.73 -10.03
C ILE A 103 9.58 11.40 -8.86
N ASP A 104 10.83 11.02 -8.68
CA ASP A 104 11.80 11.75 -7.87
C ASP A 104 13.07 11.98 -8.70
N PRO A 105 13.29 13.22 -9.18
CA PRO A 105 14.45 13.53 -10.01
C PRO A 105 15.80 13.30 -9.32
N ALA A 106 15.85 13.30 -7.99
CA ALA A 106 17.07 13.00 -7.24
C ALA A 106 17.41 11.50 -7.22
N ILE A 107 16.43 10.64 -7.49
CA ILE A 107 16.63 9.19 -7.66
C ILE A 107 16.91 8.88 -9.13
N LEU A 108 15.97 9.25 -10.01
CA LEU A 108 16.10 9.07 -11.46
C LEU A 108 15.26 10.12 -12.18
N ALA A 109 15.90 10.96 -12.99
CA ALA A 109 15.23 11.97 -13.79
C ALA A 109 14.50 11.31 -14.98
N LEU A 110 13.20 11.10 -14.81
CA LEU A 110 12.31 10.51 -15.81
C LEU A 110 11.33 11.54 -16.35
N ALA A 111 11.01 11.47 -17.63
CA ALA A 111 9.81 12.10 -18.17
C ALA A 111 8.54 11.36 -17.69
N PRO A 112 7.39 12.04 -17.53
CA PRO A 112 6.13 11.43 -17.10
C PRO A 112 5.76 10.14 -17.85
N TRP A 113 5.87 10.14 -19.18
CA TRP A 113 5.54 8.97 -19.99
C TRP A 113 6.48 7.78 -19.74
N GLN A 114 7.76 8.03 -19.44
CA GLN A 114 8.73 6.98 -19.11
C GLN A 114 8.37 6.34 -17.77
N ALA A 115 8.08 7.17 -16.76
CA ALA A 115 7.67 6.70 -15.44
C ALA A 115 6.39 5.83 -15.51
N ILE A 116 5.39 6.26 -16.29
CA ILE A 116 4.15 5.51 -16.52
C ILE A 116 4.44 4.18 -17.22
N LEU A 117 5.23 4.18 -18.31
CA LEU A 117 5.59 2.97 -19.04
C LEU A 117 6.31 1.97 -18.12
N ILE A 118 7.27 2.44 -17.31
CA ILE A 118 7.99 1.60 -16.36
C ILE A 118 7.03 1.02 -15.32
N ALA A 119 6.12 1.81 -14.75
CA ALA A 119 5.13 1.32 -13.80
C ALA A 119 4.26 0.21 -14.41
N LEU A 120 3.79 0.38 -15.65
CA LEU A 120 3.02 -0.64 -16.38
C LEU A 120 3.86 -1.90 -16.64
N MET A 121 5.13 -1.75 -17.04
CA MET A 121 6.05 -2.87 -17.21
C MET A 121 6.24 -3.64 -15.91
N PHE A 122 6.34 -2.98 -14.76
CA PHE A 122 6.43 -3.64 -13.46
C PHE A 122 5.19 -4.46 -13.14
N LEU A 123 3.97 -4.02 -13.51
CA LEU A 123 2.76 -4.83 -13.34
C LEU A 123 2.84 -6.15 -14.13
N VAL A 124 3.28 -6.06 -15.39
CA VAL A 124 3.40 -7.23 -16.28
C VAL A 124 4.54 -8.14 -15.85
N VAL A 125 5.74 -7.60 -15.64
CA VAL A 125 6.93 -8.36 -15.20
C VAL A 125 6.71 -8.96 -13.82
N GLY A 126 6.09 -8.21 -12.91
CA GLY A 126 5.71 -8.67 -11.59
C GLY A 126 4.81 -9.90 -11.65
N TRP A 127 3.78 -9.86 -12.49
CA TRP A 127 2.89 -11.01 -12.72
C TRP A 127 3.60 -12.20 -13.36
N LEU A 128 4.29 -11.99 -14.46
CA LEU A 128 4.98 -13.08 -15.17
C LEU A 128 6.09 -13.71 -14.32
N GLY A 129 6.85 -12.90 -13.58
CA GLY A 129 7.88 -13.36 -12.65
C GLY A 129 7.28 -14.19 -11.51
N TYR A 130 6.25 -13.66 -10.85
CA TYR A 130 5.51 -14.40 -9.81
C TYR A 130 4.92 -15.71 -10.35
N ASP A 131 4.28 -15.69 -11.52
CA ASP A 131 3.62 -16.88 -12.08
C ASP A 131 4.63 -17.97 -12.44
N ARG A 132 5.81 -17.60 -12.96
CA ARG A 132 6.94 -18.52 -13.20
C ARG A 132 7.43 -19.15 -11.89
N LEU A 133 7.71 -18.35 -10.87
CA LEU A 133 8.15 -18.85 -9.56
C LEU A 133 7.10 -19.78 -8.93
N ALA A 134 5.82 -19.44 -9.10
CA ALA A 134 4.74 -20.23 -8.54
C ALA A 134 4.52 -21.57 -9.27
N LYS A 135 4.90 -21.67 -10.56
CA LYS A 135 4.88 -22.91 -11.35
C LYS A 135 6.15 -23.75 -11.21
N ALA A 136 7.22 -23.21 -10.61
CA ALA A 136 8.49 -23.92 -10.48
C ALA A 136 8.31 -25.25 -9.69
N PRO A 137 9.00 -26.33 -10.08
CA PRO A 137 8.91 -27.66 -9.48
C PRO A 137 9.68 -27.72 -8.14
N TRP A 138 9.45 -26.76 -7.26
CA TRP A 138 10.05 -26.65 -5.94
C TRP A 138 9.09 -27.09 -4.85
N SER A 139 9.66 -27.37 -3.67
CA SER A 139 8.87 -27.50 -2.44
C SER A 139 8.03 -26.23 -2.21
N GLU A 140 6.88 -26.38 -1.54
CA GLU A 140 6.02 -25.24 -1.23
C GLU A 140 6.74 -24.18 -0.36
N THR A 141 7.62 -24.62 0.55
CA THR A 141 8.43 -23.72 1.38
C THR A 141 9.40 -22.91 0.51
N THR A 142 10.19 -23.59 -0.32
CA THR A 142 11.17 -22.94 -1.21
C THR A 142 10.49 -21.95 -2.15
N ARG A 143 9.35 -22.32 -2.72
CA ARG A 143 8.56 -21.45 -3.61
C ARG A 143 8.07 -20.20 -2.89
N ARG A 144 7.53 -20.31 -1.66
CA ARG A 144 7.09 -19.14 -0.90
C ARG A 144 8.25 -18.20 -0.55
N VAL A 145 9.39 -18.76 -0.16
CA VAL A 145 10.61 -17.97 0.11
C VAL A 145 11.07 -17.26 -1.16
N ALA A 146 11.12 -17.95 -2.31
CA ALA A 146 11.49 -17.34 -3.58
C ALA A 146 10.53 -16.21 -4.00
N ILE A 147 9.22 -16.41 -3.82
CA ILE A 147 8.21 -15.36 -4.07
C ILE A 147 8.40 -14.17 -3.12
N ALA A 148 8.69 -14.41 -1.84
CA ALA A 148 8.95 -13.33 -0.88
C ALA A 148 10.20 -12.52 -1.28
N ILE A 149 11.31 -13.21 -1.58
CA ILE A 149 12.55 -12.58 -2.06
C ILE A 149 12.30 -11.78 -3.34
N PHE A 150 11.50 -12.32 -4.27
CA PHE A 150 11.14 -11.61 -5.49
C PHE A 150 10.41 -10.28 -5.19
N HIS A 151 9.44 -10.26 -4.29
CA HIS A 151 8.76 -9.02 -3.91
C HIS A 151 9.68 -8.04 -3.15
N VAL A 152 10.62 -8.55 -2.35
CA VAL A 152 11.68 -7.72 -1.72
C VAL A 152 12.59 -7.09 -2.79
N ALA A 153 12.99 -7.86 -3.81
CA ALA A 153 13.78 -7.35 -4.93
C ALA A 153 13.02 -6.29 -5.74
N LEU A 154 11.71 -6.51 -5.96
CA LEU A 154 10.84 -5.50 -6.58
C LEU A 154 10.73 -4.23 -5.72
N ALA A 155 10.56 -4.38 -4.40
CA ALA A 155 10.53 -3.24 -3.48
C ALA A 155 11.81 -2.41 -3.58
N PHE A 156 12.97 -3.08 -3.55
CA PHE A 156 14.26 -2.44 -3.74
C PHE A 156 14.33 -1.73 -5.11
N ALA A 157 14.08 -2.44 -6.21
CA ALA A 157 14.16 -1.88 -7.55
C ALA A 157 13.26 -0.65 -7.74
N LEU A 158 12.01 -0.73 -7.28
CA LEU A 158 11.04 0.37 -7.38
C LEU A 158 11.51 1.61 -6.61
N THR A 159 12.12 1.45 -5.43
CA THR A 159 12.69 2.59 -4.66
C THR A 159 13.95 3.18 -5.26
N ARG A 160 14.54 2.53 -6.28
CA ARG A 160 15.66 3.08 -7.08
C ARG A 160 15.21 3.75 -8.37
N ILE A 161 13.91 3.76 -8.64
CA ILE A 161 13.33 4.29 -9.89
C ILE A 161 12.33 5.40 -9.58
N PHE A 162 11.46 5.17 -8.61
CA PHE A 162 10.35 6.07 -8.26
C PHE A 162 10.59 6.76 -6.93
N SER A 163 9.84 7.84 -6.69
CA SER A 163 9.69 8.40 -5.35
C SER A 163 9.24 7.32 -4.36
N GLY A 164 9.55 7.47 -3.06
CA GLY A 164 9.14 6.48 -2.05
C GLY A 164 7.62 6.20 -2.05
N ARG A 165 6.81 7.25 -2.29
CA ARG A 165 5.35 7.17 -2.46
C ARG A 165 4.98 6.34 -3.69
N GLY A 166 5.57 6.68 -4.84
CA GLY A 166 5.36 5.97 -6.10
C GLY A 166 5.77 4.50 -6.00
N ALA A 167 6.91 4.21 -5.38
CA ALA A 167 7.43 2.86 -5.20
C ALA A 167 6.48 1.97 -4.38
N PHE A 168 5.94 2.48 -3.26
CA PHE A 168 4.99 1.75 -2.42
C PHE A 168 3.68 1.47 -3.15
N LEU A 169 3.14 2.47 -3.86
CA LEU A 169 1.95 2.29 -4.68
C LEU A 169 2.18 1.23 -5.76
N VAL A 170 3.24 1.36 -6.57
CA VAL A 170 3.52 0.44 -7.68
C VAL A 170 3.75 -0.97 -7.15
N LEU A 171 4.46 -1.15 -6.03
CA LEU A 171 4.63 -2.46 -5.40
C LEU A 171 3.28 -3.05 -4.98
N GLY A 172 2.44 -2.25 -4.33
CA GLY A 172 1.07 -2.65 -3.98
C GLY A 172 0.26 -3.04 -5.21
N ALA A 173 0.37 -2.27 -6.30
CA ALA A 173 -0.33 -2.52 -7.56
C ALA A 173 0.17 -3.80 -8.25
N VAL A 174 1.48 -4.10 -8.18
CA VAL A 174 2.04 -5.38 -8.64
C VAL A 174 1.43 -6.54 -7.86
N ILE A 175 1.39 -6.45 -6.53
CA ILE A 175 0.81 -7.49 -5.68
C ILE A 175 -0.69 -7.66 -5.98
N GLY A 176 -1.43 -6.57 -6.08
CA GLY A 176 -2.84 -6.57 -6.46
C GLY A 176 -3.07 -7.20 -7.84
N THR A 177 -2.20 -6.91 -8.80
CA THR A 177 -2.23 -7.51 -10.15
C THR A 177 -1.95 -9.01 -10.10
N ASN A 178 -0.95 -9.45 -9.33
CA ASN A 178 -0.68 -10.87 -9.10
C ASN A 178 -1.90 -11.58 -8.52
N MET A 179 -2.58 -10.95 -7.56
CA MET A 179 -3.77 -11.49 -6.92
C MET A 179 -4.97 -11.58 -7.87
N ALA A 180 -5.24 -10.53 -8.65
CA ALA A 180 -6.31 -10.51 -9.64
C ALA A 180 -6.04 -11.50 -10.78
N ALA A 181 -4.80 -11.58 -11.26
CA ALA A 181 -4.39 -12.52 -12.29
C ALA A 181 -4.51 -13.98 -11.82
N ASN A 182 -4.22 -14.28 -10.54
CA ASN A 182 -4.51 -15.60 -9.97
C ASN A 182 -6.01 -15.94 -10.08
N VAL A 183 -6.89 -14.98 -9.80
CA VAL A 183 -8.34 -15.17 -9.94
C VAL A 183 -8.72 -15.42 -11.39
N ALA A 184 -8.25 -14.57 -12.31
CA ALA A 184 -8.60 -14.60 -13.73
C ALA A 184 -8.09 -15.83 -14.47
N HIS A 185 -6.85 -16.25 -14.22
CA HIS A 185 -6.19 -17.30 -15.00
C HIS A 185 -6.22 -18.69 -14.36
N HIS A 186 -6.35 -18.76 -13.02
CA HIS A 186 -6.28 -20.03 -12.30
C HIS A 186 -7.57 -20.37 -11.57
N LEU A 187 -8.10 -19.51 -10.70
CA LEU A 187 -9.25 -19.86 -9.87
C LEU A 187 -10.54 -19.97 -10.70
N VAL A 188 -10.95 -18.90 -11.37
CA VAL A 188 -12.24 -18.86 -12.10
C VAL A 188 -12.29 -19.91 -13.22
N PRO A 189 -11.27 -20.07 -14.07
CA PRO A 189 -11.29 -21.10 -15.12
C PRO A 189 -11.39 -22.51 -14.54
N ASN A 190 -10.68 -22.81 -13.45
CA ASN A 190 -10.74 -24.14 -12.84
C ASN A 190 -12.06 -24.37 -12.09
N GLN A 191 -12.64 -23.35 -11.47
CA GLN A 191 -13.99 -23.46 -10.89
C GLN A 191 -15.04 -23.74 -11.98
N ARG A 192 -14.94 -23.14 -13.17
CA ARG A 192 -15.83 -23.47 -14.31
C ARG A 192 -15.69 -24.93 -14.73
N ARG A 193 -14.46 -25.43 -14.84
CA ARG A 193 -14.19 -26.85 -15.14
C ARG A 193 -14.74 -27.78 -14.07
N MET A 194 -14.69 -27.39 -12.79
CA MET A 194 -15.28 -28.15 -11.70
C MET A 194 -16.79 -28.28 -11.83
N LEU A 195 -17.49 -27.17 -12.15
CA LEU A 195 -18.93 -27.19 -12.36
C LEU A 195 -19.31 -28.05 -13.57
N GLU A 196 -18.52 -27.98 -14.64
CA GLU A 196 -18.75 -28.79 -15.83
C GLU A 196 -18.54 -30.28 -15.56
N ALA A 197 -17.48 -30.63 -14.82
CA ALA A 197 -17.22 -32.00 -14.38
C ALA A 197 -18.40 -32.57 -13.57
N VAL A 198 -18.96 -31.77 -12.64
CA VAL A 198 -20.16 -32.15 -11.88
C VAL A 198 -21.37 -32.36 -12.79
N ARG A 199 -21.60 -31.48 -13.77
CA ARG A 199 -22.74 -31.59 -14.70
C ARG A 199 -22.65 -32.80 -15.63
N THR A 200 -21.44 -33.15 -16.04
CA THR A 200 -21.16 -34.23 -17.00
C THR A 200 -20.87 -35.57 -16.33
N GLY A 201 -20.82 -35.62 -14.99
CA GLY A 201 -20.46 -36.83 -14.25
C GLY A 201 -19.00 -37.26 -14.38
N VAL A 202 -18.13 -36.39 -14.90
CA VAL A 202 -16.69 -36.65 -15.04
C VAL A 202 -15.97 -36.30 -13.74
N ALA A 203 -15.01 -37.12 -13.32
CA ALA A 203 -14.22 -36.85 -12.13
C ALA A 203 -13.40 -35.55 -12.29
N PRO A 204 -13.43 -34.62 -11.31
CA PRO A 204 -12.65 -33.38 -11.39
C PRO A 204 -11.13 -33.62 -11.42
N GLU A 205 -10.39 -32.92 -12.30
CA GLU A 205 -8.92 -32.99 -12.38
C GLU A 205 -8.18 -32.40 -11.15
N GLU A 206 -7.70 -33.27 -10.25
CA GLU A 206 -7.07 -32.86 -8.97
C GLU A 206 -5.85 -31.93 -9.14
N VAL A 207 -5.04 -32.12 -10.19
CA VAL A 207 -3.84 -31.30 -10.43
C VAL A 207 -4.19 -29.82 -10.60
N ARG A 208 -5.25 -29.51 -11.35
CA ARG A 208 -5.70 -28.12 -11.56
C ARG A 208 -6.30 -27.50 -10.30
N PHE A 209 -6.98 -28.30 -9.48
CA PHE A 209 -7.50 -27.83 -8.20
C PHE A 209 -6.39 -27.60 -7.19
N ALA A 210 -5.36 -28.43 -7.17
CA ALA A 210 -4.17 -28.20 -6.36
C ALA A 210 -3.52 -26.85 -6.70
N LEU A 211 -3.36 -26.54 -8.00
CA LEU A 211 -2.87 -25.23 -8.46
C LEU A 211 -3.77 -24.08 -7.99
N SER A 212 -5.09 -24.22 -8.13
CA SER A 212 -6.05 -23.18 -7.71
C SER A 212 -5.98 -22.92 -6.19
N ARG A 213 -5.88 -23.99 -5.39
CA ARG A 213 -5.73 -23.90 -3.93
C ARG A 213 -4.44 -23.22 -3.54
N GLN A 214 -3.34 -23.50 -4.24
CA GLN A 214 -2.07 -22.82 -4.03
C GLN A 214 -2.20 -21.32 -4.31
N ARG A 215 -2.80 -20.93 -5.44
CA ARG A 215 -2.96 -19.50 -5.79
C ARG A 215 -3.89 -18.76 -4.84
N ALA A 216 -4.97 -19.40 -4.39
CA ALA A 216 -5.84 -18.85 -3.37
C ALA A 216 -5.10 -18.63 -2.02
N LEU A 217 -4.19 -19.55 -1.68
CA LEU A 217 -3.35 -19.43 -0.49
C LEU A 217 -2.34 -18.28 -0.62
N HIS A 218 -1.69 -18.13 -1.78
CA HIS A 218 -0.80 -16.99 -2.04
C HIS A 218 -1.53 -15.65 -1.90
N ASN A 219 -2.72 -15.50 -2.51
CA ASN A 219 -3.54 -14.30 -2.35
C ASN A 219 -3.84 -14.00 -0.88
N ASN A 220 -4.12 -15.04 -0.10
CA ASN A 220 -4.38 -14.91 1.33
C ASN A 220 -3.18 -14.37 2.12
N TYR A 221 -1.94 -14.81 1.81
CA TYR A 221 -0.73 -14.25 2.42
C TYR A 221 -0.46 -12.81 2.00
N LEU A 222 -0.76 -12.47 0.74
CA LEU A 222 -0.49 -11.15 0.15
C LEU A 222 -1.54 -10.09 0.50
N SER A 223 -2.71 -10.48 1.01
CA SER A 223 -3.82 -9.57 1.33
C SER A 223 -3.50 -8.52 2.40
N ILE A 224 -2.81 -8.90 3.49
CA ILE A 224 -2.44 -7.92 4.54
C ILE A 224 -1.31 -7.00 4.07
N PRO A 225 -0.22 -7.50 3.47
CA PRO A 225 0.84 -6.63 2.95
C PRO A 225 0.36 -5.61 1.90
N VAL A 226 -0.52 -6.01 0.97
CA VAL A 226 -1.01 -5.06 -0.04
C VAL A 226 -1.82 -3.93 0.59
N LEU A 227 -2.64 -4.23 1.60
CA LEU A 227 -3.38 -3.20 2.34
C LEU A 227 -2.43 -2.22 3.03
N PHE A 228 -1.37 -2.71 3.67
CA PHE A 228 -0.35 -1.85 4.27
C PHE A 228 0.28 -0.92 3.22
N LEU A 229 0.73 -1.46 2.09
CA LEU A 229 1.39 -0.67 1.03
C LEU A 229 0.47 0.42 0.47
N MET A 230 -0.82 0.12 0.29
CA MET A 230 -1.80 1.10 -0.19
C MET A 230 -2.05 2.21 0.85
N LEU A 231 -2.20 1.85 2.12
CA LEU A 231 -2.45 2.80 3.22
C LEU A 231 -1.22 3.62 3.61
N ALA A 232 -0.02 3.09 3.42
CA ALA A 232 1.24 3.74 3.78
C ALA A 232 1.40 5.12 3.11
N ASN A 233 0.81 5.33 1.92
CA ASN A 233 0.83 6.62 1.21
C ASN A 233 0.24 7.80 2.01
N HIS A 234 -0.52 7.53 3.08
CA HIS A 234 -1.06 8.55 3.98
C HIS A 234 -0.10 8.94 5.11
N TYR A 235 0.96 8.18 5.34
CA TYR A 235 1.91 8.33 6.44
C TYR A 235 3.35 8.46 5.91
N PRO A 236 3.90 9.69 5.80
CA PRO A 236 5.20 9.92 5.17
C PRO A 236 6.34 9.15 5.85
N LEU A 237 6.28 8.94 7.17
CA LEU A 237 7.28 8.17 7.90
C LEU A 237 7.44 6.72 7.39
N ALA A 238 6.39 6.15 6.79
CA ALA A 238 6.43 4.79 6.25
C ALA A 238 7.16 4.71 4.89
N PHE A 239 7.00 5.69 4.00
CA PHE A 239 7.50 5.62 2.61
C PHE A 239 8.63 6.61 2.30
N ALA A 240 8.74 7.72 3.04
CA ALA A 240 9.69 8.81 2.81
C ALA A 240 10.91 8.72 3.75
N SER A 241 11.33 7.50 4.07
CA SER A 241 12.56 7.18 4.79
C SER A 241 13.59 6.61 3.82
N ARG A 242 14.89 6.82 4.08
CA ARG A 242 15.98 6.14 3.35
C ARG A 242 15.92 4.61 3.44
N PHE A 243 15.20 4.08 4.43
CA PHE A 243 14.98 2.64 4.63
C PHE A 243 13.64 2.14 4.07
N ASN A 244 12.98 2.92 3.20
CA ASN A 244 11.65 2.64 2.65
C ASN A 244 11.49 1.21 2.07
N TRP A 245 12.45 0.69 1.32
CA TRP A 245 12.37 -0.67 0.76
C TRP A 245 12.45 -1.75 1.85
N ILE A 246 13.18 -1.50 2.93
CA ILE A 246 13.25 -2.40 4.09
C ILE A 246 11.90 -2.36 4.84
N ILE A 247 11.32 -1.17 5.02
CA ILE A 247 10.00 -1.01 5.63
C ILE A 247 8.93 -1.77 4.81
N ALA A 248 8.92 -1.62 3.48
CA ALA A 248 8.04 -2.38 2.59
C ALA A 248 8.24 -3.91 2.73
N SER A 249 9.49 -4.34 2.85
CA SER A 249 9.86 -5.75 3.02
C SER A 249 9.39 -6.30 4.38
N LEU A 250 9.54 -5.53 5.46
CA LEU A 250 9.05 -5.88 6.78
C LEU A 250 7.52 -5.95 6.83
N ALA A 251 6.81 -5.12 6.06
CA ALA A 251 5.37 -5.22 5.93
C ALA A 251 4.92 -6.53 5.25
N LEU A 252 5.68 -7.01 4.26
CA LEU A 252 5.46 -8.34 3.66
C LEU A 252 5.64 -9.44 4.71
N VAL A 253 6.70 -9.36 5.52
CA VAL A 253 6.98 -10.33 6.60
C VAL A 253 5.88 -10.29 7.66
N ALA A 254 5.53 -9.11 8.18
CA ALA A 254 4.51 -8.95 9.21
C ALA A 254 3.14 -9.45 8.74
N GLY A 255 2.71 -9.04 7.54
CA GLY A 255 1.46 -9.51 6.97
C GLY A 255 1.44 -11.02 6.72
N ALA A 256 2.54 -11.59 6.21
CA ALA A 256 2.65 -13.03 6.01
C ALA A 256 2.62 -13.81 7.33
N ALA A 257 3.29 -13.31 8.38
CA ALA A 257 3.31 -13.92 9.70
C ALA A 257 1.91 -13.92 10.34
N ILE A 258 1.19 -12.79 10.31
CA ILE A 258 -0.20 -12.71 10.79
C ILE A 258 -1.09 -13.71 10.06
N ARG A 259 -0.97 -13.81 8.73
CA ARG A 259 -1.76 -14.80 7.95
C ARG A 259 -1.35 -16.23 8.28
N HIS A 260 -0.07 -16.49 8.52
CA HIS A 260 0.41 -17.81 8.90
C HIS A 260 -0.23 -18.30 10.20
N PHE A 261 -0.35 -17.44 11.21
CA PHE A 261 -1.07 -17.73 12.46
C PHE A 261 -2.48 -18.28 12.20
N TYR A 262 -3.30 -17.48 11.50
CA TYR A 262 -4.69 -17.83 11.26
C TYR A 262 -4.83 -19.07 10.38
N ILE A 263 -3.95 -19.25 9.38
CA ILE A 263 -3.97 -20.46 8.54
C ILE A 263 -3.67 -21.71 9.38
N ALA A 264 -2.67 -21.67 10.27
CA ALA A 264 -2.34 -22.79 11.15
C ALA A 264 -3.48 -23.11 12.12
N ARG A 265 -4.06 -22.06 12.75
CA ARG A 265 -5.22 -22.20 13.63
C ARG A 265 -6.40 -22.83 12.90
N HIS A 266 -6.75 -22.36 11.71
CA HIS A 266 -7.86 -22.90 10.93
C HIS A 266 -7.62 -24.33 10.45
N ARG A 267 -6.36 -24.75 10.29
CA ARG A 267 -5.95 -26.14 9.99
C ARG A 267 -6.00 -27.06 11.20
N GLY A 268 -6.27 -26.54 12.40
CA GLY A 268 -6.21 -27.33 13.64
C GLY A 268 -4.78 -27.64 14.09
N SER A 269 -3.77 -26.95 13.55
CA SER A 269 -2.36 -27.15 13.91
C SER A 269 -1.95 -26.41 15.21
N GLY A 270 -2.92 -25.88 15.96
CA GLY A 270 -2.69 -25.06 17.14
C GLY A 270 -2.39 -23.59 16.85
N ASP A 271 -2.11 -22.84 17.91
CA ASP A 271 -1.86 -21.40 17.86
C ASP A 271 -0.35 -21.11 17.81
N LEU A 272 0.13 -20.68 16.64
CA LEU A 272 1.54 -20.38 16.40
C LEU A 272 1.92 -18.98 16.89
N TRP A 273 1.84 -18.70 18.19
CA TRP A 273 2.05 -17.35 18.76
C TRP A 273 3.40 -16.70 18.40
N TRP A 274 4.43 -17.49 18.07
CA TRP A 274 5.71 -16.96 17.57
C TRP A 274 5.54 -16.09 16.31
N THR A 275 4.53 -16.37 15.48
CA THR A 275 4.25 -15.56 14.27
C THR A 275 3.73 -14.17 14.61
N TRP A 276 2.99 -14.02 15.72
CA TRP A 276 2.61 -12.71 16.25
C TRP A 276 3.82 -11.98 16.83
N ALA A 277 4.69 -12.68 17.57
CA ALA A 277 5.95 -12.09 18.04
C ALA A 277 6.80 -11.58 16.86
N LEU A 278 6.89 -12.35 15.77
CA LEU A 278 7.56 -11.93 14.54
C LEU A 278 6.88 -10.70 13.90
N ALA A 279 5.55 -10.66 13.84
CA ALA A 279 4.81 -9.53 13.28
C ALA A 279 5.00 -8.25 14.11
N VAL A 280 4.97 -8.36 15.44
CA VAL A 280 5.23 -7.25 16.37
C VAL A 280 6.68 -6.79 16.26
N ALA A 281 7.64 -7.72 16.20
CA ALA A 281 9.05 -7.39 16.00
C ALA A 281 9.30 -6.67 14.67
N ALA A 282 8.68 -7.13 13.58
CA ALA A 282 8.72 -6.45 12.28
C ALA A 282 8.09 -5.04 12.36
N GLY A 283 6.96 -4.90 13.06
CA GLY A 283 6.33 -3.60 13.37
C GLY A 283 7.24 -2.64 14.11
N ALA A 284 7.84 -3.10 15.20
CA ALA A 284 8.80 -2.33 15.99
C ALA A 284 10.04 -1.95 15.16
N ALA A 285 10.55 -2.87 14.33
CA ALA A 285 11.66 -2.60 13.43
C ALA A 285 11.29 -1.53 12.37
N MET A 286 10.07 -1.54 11.82
CA MET A 286 9.61 -0.48 10.91
C MET A 286 9.58 0.89 11.60
N VAL A 287 9.09 0.96 12.84
CA VAL A 287 9.09 2.19 13.64
C VAL A 287 10.52 2.64 13.92
N ALA A 288 11.40 1.74 14.37
CA ALA A 288 12.81 2.05 14.63
C ALA A 288 13.53 2.56 13.38
N LEU A 289 13.32 1.93 12.22
CA LEU A 289 13.87 2.39 10.94
C LEU A 289 13.27 3.74 10.52
N SER A 290 12.01 4.00 10.82
CA SER A 290 11.39 5.31 10.56
C SER A 290 12.03 6.39 11.44
N LEU A 291 12.33 6.10 12.71
CA LEU A 291 13.03 7.01 13.63
C LEU A 291 14.50 7.22 13.23
N LEU A 292 15.22 6.16 12.88
CA LEU A 292 16.62 6.21 12.41
C LEU A 292 16.78 6.82 11.01
N GLY A 293 15.71 6.78 10.23
CA GLY A 293 15.63 7.37 8.90
C GLY A 293 15.06 8.79 8.91
N ALA A 294 14.49 9.23 10.04
CA ALA A 294 13.98 10.59 10.18
C ALA A 294 15.13 11.58 10.04
N GLU A 295 14.89 12.61 9.24
CA GLU A 295 15.80 13.72 9.10
C GLU A 295 15.94 14.45 10.45
N GLN A 296 17.18 14.70 10.86
CA GLN A 296 17.51 15.48 12.04
C GLN A 296 18.37 16.67 11.61
N PRO A 297 17.75 17.74 11.06
CA PRO A 297 18.49 18.88 10.51
C PRO A 297 19.43 19.54 11.52
N GLN A 298 19.03 19.56 12.80
CA GLN A 298 19.82 20.10 13.90
C GLN A 298 21.12 19.30 14.15
N ALA A 299 21.08 17.97 14.03
CA ALA A 299 22.24 17.11 14.23
C ALA A 299 23.22 17.08 13.05
N ARG A 300 22.76 17.45 11.84
CA ARG A 300 23.60 17.57 10.63
C ARG A 300 24.23 18.94 10.45
N ALA A 301 23.92 19.90 11.31
CA ALA A 301 24.54 21.22 11.27
C ALA A 301 26.06 21.10 11.42
N ALA A 302 26.81 21.82 10.58
CA ALA A 302 28.24 21.99 10.81
C ALA A 302 28.46 22.58 12.21
N ALA A 303 29.54 22.14 12.87
CA ALA A 303 29.93 22.73 14.15
C ALA A 303 29.99 24.27 14.00
N PRO A 304 29.38 25.03 14.93
CA PRO A 304 29.34 26.48 14.82
C PRO A 304 30.76 27.01 14.69
N ARG A 305 31.02 27.81 13.65
CA ARG A 305 32.38 28.29 13.34
C ARG A 305 32.77 29.46 14.22
N ASN A 306 31.78 30.15 14.80
CA ASN A 306 31.94 31.28 15.70
C ASN A 306 30.80 31.32 16.74
N ALA A 307 30.89 32.25 17.69
CA ALA A 307 29.89 32.42 18.75
C ALA A 307 28.50 32.84 18.21
N MET A 308 28.42 33.58 17.10
CA MET A 308 27.15 33.97 16.49
C MET A 308 26.43 32.76 15.87
N ASP A 309 27.16 31.88 15.20
CA ASP A 309 26.63 30.62 14.66
C ASP A 309 26.12 29.70 15.78
N ALA A 310 26.82 29.69 16.92
CA ALA A 310 26.42 28.93 18.10
C ALA A 310 25.11 29.47 18.69
N ILE A 311 24.96 30.79 18.81
CA ILE A 311 23.72 31.41 19.29
C ILE A 311 22.56 31.15 18.30
N ALA A 312 22.79 31.33 17.00
CA ALA A 312 21.79 31.06 15.96
C ALA A 312 21.35 29.59 15.91
N SER A 313 22.16 28.66 16.41
CA SER A 313 21.84 27.22 16.45
C SER A 313 20.82 26.82 17.51
N VAL A 314 20.57 27.68 18.51
CA VAL A 314 19.73 27.40 19.68
C VAL A 314 18.62 28.44 19.88
N VAL A 315 18.72 29.61 19.25
CA VAL A 315 17.67 30.63 19.29
C VAL A 315 16.51 30.23 18.38
N ALA A 316 15.29 30.32 18.91
CA ALA A 316 14.08 30.10 18.12
C ALA A 316 14.02 31.12 16.96
N PRO A 317 13.88 30.66 15.71
CA PRO A 317 13.79 31.57 14.57
C PRO A 317 12.53 32.42 14.68
N ARG A 318 12.57 33.61 14.07
CA ARG A 318 11.39 34.48 14.04
C ARG A 318 10.34 33.84 13.14
N ILE A 319 9.08 34.02 13.48
CA ILE A 319 7.98 33.51 12.64
C ILE A 319 8.04 34.04 11.20
N GLY A 320 8.59 35.25 10.98
CA GLY A 320 8.82 35.78 9.64
C GLY A 320 9.75 34.91 8.78
N ASP A 321 10.83 34.38 9.38
CA ASP A 321 11.78 33.53 8.65
C ASP A 321 11.11 32.19 8.22
N VAL A 322 10.15 31.70 9.02
CA VAL A 322 9.33 30.51 8.70
C VAL A 322 8.27 30.83 7.65
N GLU A 323 7.62 31.98 7.76
CA GLU A 323 6.61 32.46 6.80
C GLU A 323 7.20 32.57 5.39
N ASP A 324 8.40 33.13 5.26
CA ASP A 324 9.11 33.25 3.97
C ASP A 324 9.38 31.86 3.36
N ILE A 325 9.92 30.91 4.14
CA ILE A 325 10.16 29.53 3.67
C ILE A 325 8.85 28.88 3.22
N VAL A 326 7.78 28.99 4.00
CA VAL A 326 6.51 28.35 3.69
C VAL A 326 5.85 28.99 2.46
N ALA A 327 5.94 30.32 2.32
CA ALA A 327 5.47 31.04 1.15
C ALA A 327 6.16 30.56 -0.13
N ASP A 328 7.49 30.45 -0.10
CA ASP A 328 8.28 30.07 -1.27
C ASP A 328 8.16 28.58 -1.62
N ARG A 329 8.01 27.72 -0.61
CA ARG A 329 8.15 26.26 -0.78
C ARG A 329 6.84 25.50 -0.75
N CYS A 330 5.79 26.03 -0.12
CA CYS A 330 4.57 25.27 0.16
C CYS A 330 3.31 25.91 -0.43
N VAL A 331 3.20 27.23 -0.43
CA VAL A 331 1.96 27.96 -0.79
C VAL A 331 1.54 27.70 -2.24
N ALA A 332 2.47 27.40 -3.16
CA ALA A 332 2.14 27.04 -4.54
C ALA A 332 1.10 25.89 -4.65
N CYS A 333 1.13 24.95 -3.71
CA CYS A 333 0.18 23.85 -3.61
C CYS A 333 -0.82 24.02 -2.46
N HIS A 334 -0.42 24.68 -1.37
CA HIS A 334 -1.17 24.81 -0.12
C HIS A 334 -1.74 26.23 0.08
N ALA A 335 -2.45 26.74 -0.93
CA ALA A 335 -3.11 28.04 -0.93
C ALA A 335 -4.61 27.93 -1.22
N ARG A 336 -5.37 29.02 -1.00
CA ARG A 336 -6.82 29.07 -1.31
C ARG A 336 -7.08 28.83 -2.77
N LYS A 337 -6.15 29.29 -3.59
CA LYS A 337 -6.11 29.05 -5.03
C LYS A 337 -4.68 28.57 -5.34
N PRO A 338 -4.45 27.24 -5.35
CA PRO A 338 -3.15 26.70 -5.74
C PRO A 338 -2.75 27.23 -7.12
N SER A 339 -1.47 27.57 -7.28
CA SER A 339 -0.91 28.00 -8.56
C SER A 339 -0.34 26.83 -9.36
N TRP A 340 -0.17 25.67 -8.74
CA TRP A 340 0.34 24.46 -9.40
C TRP A 340 -0.67 23.90 -10.44
N PRO A 341 -0.25 23.63 -11.69
CA PRO A 341 -1.13 23.08 -12.71
C PRO A 341 -1.77 21.74 -12.30
N GLY A 342 -3.08 21.61 -12.52
CA GLY A 342 -3.81 20.37 -12.19
C GLY A 342 -4.21 20.21 -10.72
N LEU A 343 -3.94 21.20 -9.86
CA LEU A 343 -4.50 21.29 -8.51
C LEU A 343 -5.65 22.31 -8.47
N ALA A 344 -6.89 21.82 -8.36
CA ALA A 344 -8.07 22.67 -8.25
C ALA A 344 -8.28 23.25 -6.83
N ALA A 345 -7.78 22.54 -5.81
CA ALA A 345 -7.84 22.93 -4.41
C ALA A 345 -6.60 22.42 -3.67
N ALA A 346 -6.29 23.01 -2.53
CA ALA A 346 -5.15 22.60 -1.73
C ALA A 346 -5.29 21.13 -1.29
N PRO A 347 -4.24 20.30 -1.42
CA PRO A 347 -4.29 18.91 -1.01
C PRO A 347 -4.72 18.77 0.46
N LYS A 348 -5.71 17.91 0.72
CA LYS A 348 -6.33 17.69 2.04
C LYS A 348 -6.96 18.94 2.66
N GLY A 349 -7.18 20.01 1.90
CA GLY A 349 -7.66 21.29 2.41
C GLY A 349 -6.65 22.03 3.31
N VAL A 350 -5.37 21.65 3.27
CA VAL A 350 -4.32 22.28 4.08
C VAL A 350 -3.85 23.56 3.41
N MET A 351 -4.00 24.67 4.13
CA MET A 351 -3.74 26.02 3.65
C MET A 351 -2.65 26.63 4.51
N LEU A 352 -1.67 27.33 3.93
CA LEU A 352 -0.47 27.80 4.62
C LEU A 352 -0.15 29.28 4.31
N GLU A 353 -1.17 30.10 4.05
CA GLU A 353 -1.03 31.50 3.60
C GLU A 353 -0.84 32.50 4.75
N THR A 354 -1.14 32.10 5.99
CA THR A 354 -1.10 32.99 7.17
C THR A 354 -0.36 32.33 8.32
N ARG A 355 0.27 33.14 9.19
CA ARG A 355 0.97 32.63 10.39
C ARG A 355 0.13 31.71 11.26
N ALA A 356 -1.15 32.02 11.43
CA ALA A 356 -2.08 31.20 12.21
C ALA A 356 -2.30 29.82 11.55
N GLN A 357 -2.43 29.78 10.23
CA GLN A 357 -2.53 28.53 9.47
C GLN A 357 -1.24 27.71 9.55
N ILE A 358 -0.08 28.37 9.38
CA ILE A 358 1.24 27.74 9.46
C ILE A 358 1.43 27.09 10.83
N ALA A 359 1.21 27.85 11.91
CA ALA A 359 1.29 27.35 13.29
C ALA A 359 0.28 26.22 13.55
N GLY A 360 -0.96 26.35 13.05
CA GLY A 360 -1.99 25.31 13.16
C GLY A 360 -1.61 23.98 12.50
N HIS A 361 -0.76 24.02 11.47
CA HIS A 361 -0.26 22.85 10.75
C HIS A 361 1.20 22.47 11.10
N ALA A 362 1.75 22.96 12.21
CA ALA A 362 3.14 22.72 12.60
C ALA A 362 3.52 21.23 12.64
N ARG A 363 2.62 20.36 13.13
CA ARG A 363 2.84 18.90 13.16
C ARG A 363 2.86 18.27 11.76
N ASP A 364 2.01 18.76 10.85
CA ASP A 364 1.99 18.29 9.47
C ASP A 364 3.27 18.71 8.75
N ILE A 365 3.69 19.97 8.92
CA ILE A 365 4.96 20.50 8.41
C ILE A 365 6.12 19.66 8.97
N ALA A 366 6.11 19.35 10.27
CA ALA A 366 7.13 18.52 10.90
C ALA A 366 7.23 17.14 10.22
N ALA A 367 6.10 16.44 10.07
CA ALA A 367 6.09 15.10 9.51
C ALA A 367 6.43 15.07 8.01
N GLN A 368 5.98 16.04 7.23
CA GLN A 368 6.12 16.04 5.77
C GLN A 368 7.45 16.66 5.28
N ALA A 369 7.94 17.69 5.96
CA ALA A 369 9.05 18.51 5.51
C ALA A 369 10.24 18.58 6.50
N VAL A 370 10.08 18.22 7.77
CA VAL A 370 11.22 18.24 8.71
C VAL A 370 11.75 16.85 8.97
N TRP A 371 10.93 15.92 9.45
CA TRP A 371 11.32 14.54 9.77
C TRP A 371 11.45 13.68 8.52
N THR A 372 10.80 14.09 7.43
CA THR A 372 10.90 13.41 6.13
C THR A 372 11.10 14.44 5.02
N ARG A 373 11.42 13.94 3.83
CA ARG A 373 11.49 14.72 2.60
C ARG A 373 10.28 14.46 1.69
N ALA A 374 9.13 14.16 2.29
CA ALA A 374 7.89 13.86 1.54
C ALA A 374 7.30 15.10 0.88
N MET A 375 7.53 16.28 1.46
CA MET A 375 7.13 17.57 0.93
C MET A 375 8.30 18.57 0.86
N PRO A 376 8.26 19.48 -0.13
CA PRO A 376 7.40 19.46 -1.32
C PRO A 376 7.63 18.18 -2.13
N PRO A 377 6.65 17.70 -2.92
CA PRO A 377 6.82 16.46 -3.64
C PRO A 377 8.09 16.54 -4.50
N PRO A 378 8.95 15.49 -4.52
CA PRO A 378 10.27 15.63 -5.13
C PRO A 378 10.27 16.10 -6.59
N GLY A 379 9.29 15.68 -7.40
CA GLY A 379 9.14 16.15 -8.77
C GLY A 379 8.42 17.49 -8.95
N ALA A 380 8.06 18.20 -7.87
CA ALA A 380 7.55 19.57 -7.95
C ALA A 380 8.66 20.60 -8.26
N HIS A 381 9.94 20.22 -8.22
CA HIS A 381 11.08 21.12 -8.49
C HIS A 381 11.16 22.37 -7.60
N ILE A 382 10.54 22.33 -6.41
CA ILE A 382 10.62 23.39 -5.38
C ILE A 382 11.28 22.77 -4.12
N PRO A 383 12.58 22.45 -4.13
CA PRO A 383 13.22 21.77 -3.01
C PRO A 383 13.31 22.69 -1.79
N ILE A 384 13.21 22.10 -0.58
CA ILE A 384 13.60 22.77 0.67
C ILE A 384 15.03 22.35 1.01
N GLY A 385 15.92 23.34 1.15
CA GLY A 385 17.32 23.18 1.55
C GLY A 385 17.47 22.76 3.01
N ASP A 386 18.64 22.24 3.38
CA ASP A 386 18.86 21.72 4.73
C ASP A 386 18.82 22.83 5.81
N ASP A 387 19.27 24.05 5.50
CA ASP A 387 19.17 25.21 6.39
C ASP A 387 17.72 25.66 6.61
N GLU A 388 16.91 25.68 5.54
CA GLU A 388 15.47 25.99 5.64
C GLU A 388 14.75 24.93 6.50
N ARG A 389 15.05 23.64 6.30
CA ARG A 389 14.49 22.56 7.16
C ARG A 389 14.93 22.71 8.62
N ARG A 390 16.14 23.19 8.87
CA ARG A 390 16.63 23.47 10.21
C ARG A 390 15.87 24.62 10.87
N THR A 391 15.61 25.71 10.14
CA THR A 391 14.76 26.82 10.61
C THR A 391 13.38 26.31 11.01
N LEU A 392 12.73 25.51 10.15
CA LEU A 392 11.44 24.88 10.47
C LEU A 392 11.53 23.97 11.71
N ALA A 393 12.59 23.16 11.81
CA ALA A 393 12.80 22.26 12.96
C ALA A 393 12.95 23.02 14.28
N LEU A 394 13.75 24.09 14.30
CA LEU A 394 13.95 24.92 15.49
C LEU A 394 12.65 25.60 15.91
N TRP A 395 11.91 26.19 14.96
CA TRP A 395 10.61 26.79 15.22
C TRP A 395 9.61 25.78 15.80
N ILE A 396 9.51 24.58 15.23
CA ILE A 396 8.66 23.51 15.76
C ILE A 396 9.09 23.11 17.18
N SER A 397 10.39 22.96 17.43
CA SER A 397 10.90 22.61 18.75
C SER A 397 10.65 23.69 19.81
N ALA A 398 10.54 24.94 19.40
CA ALA A 398 10.18 26.08 20.25
C ALA A 398 8.67 26.20 20.52
N GLY A 399 7.86 25.21 20.11
CA GLY A 399 6.41 25.22 20.30
C GLY A 399 5.62 25.87 19.17
N ALA A 400 6.26 26.10 18.02
CA ALA A 400 5.63 26.67 16.82
C ALA A 400 4.86 27.99 17.08
N PRO A 401 5.50 29.00 17.70
CA PRO A 401 4.83 30.27 18.00
C PRO A 401 4.32 30.94 16.71
N ALA A 402 3.10 31.48 16.77
CA ALA A 402 2.45 32.17 15.65
C ALA A 402 2.74 33.68 15.60
N ARG A 403 3.52 34.21 16.55
CA ARG A 403 3.83 35.63 16.72
C ARG A 403 5.31 35.84 17.01
#